data_AF-D1AWQ5-F1
#
_entry.id   AF-D1AWQ5-F1
#
_cell.length_a   1.000
_cell.length_b   1.000
_cell.length_c   1.000
_cell.angle_alpha   90.00
_cell.angle_beta   90.00
_cell.angle_gamma   90.00
#
_symmetry.space_group_name_H-M   'P 1'
#
loop_
_entity.id
_entity.type
_entity.pdbx_description
1 polymer ?
#
loop_
_entity_poly.entity_id
_entity_poly.type
_entity_poly.pdbx_seq_one_letter_code
_entity_poly.pdbx_strand_id
1 'polypeptide(L)'
;MKKLLIFLTLLTFSDNKYISNENMKKIKIYNEKKVEIKNKEVKKVEEVYEILKIQNIPENEILKLDGSFGVKIRKVGDKYILSGEKKNISKLKHIIYSIDKIKKQIIIKMNVIDTSISFFDRFGLNLKLEENKNDGLVAKFLENKLSLSNLLNLGGAKLGLDIEALKQSGDMYIKSFPSIMVLDNSEGEMRITDELSFKVSEKKVQTSEAGLIFKIKPRIVTKGYKEFVELEIYSEISSFKSEKVRSKNILNTKVLLKDKTSTFISGVGRESKSINISNPSIPIFSTLFRKKSKNKEKRNIYVEVEVEILNE
;
A
#
# COMPACT_ATOMS: atom_id res chain seq x y z
N MET A 1 0.01 -70.29 -38.87
CA MET A 1 0.44 -71.02 -37.67
C MET A 1 -0.25 -70.44 -36.44
N LYS A 2 -0.62 -71.34 -35.51
CA LYS A 2 -1.21 -71.13 -34.16
C LYS A 2 -2.71 -70.78 -34.07
N LYS A 3 -3.45 -71.86 -33.81
CA LYS A 3 -4.76 -71.97 -33.15
C LYS A 3 -4.71 -71.34 -31.74
N LEU A 4 -5.83 -70.77 -31.29
CA LEU A 4 -6.34 -71.02 -29.94
C LEU A 4 -7.89 -70.97 -29.94
N LEU A 5 -8.48 -72.10 -29.54
CA LEU A 5 -9.89 -72.35 -29.30
C LEU A 5 -10.38 -71.65 -28.01
N ILE A 6 -11.71 -71.52 -27.87
CA ILE A 6 -12.59 -71.78 -26.69
C ILE A 6 -13.74 -70.75 -26.74
N PHE A 7 -15.04 -71.05 -26.62
CA PHE A 7 -15.86 -72.26 -26.73
C PHE A 7 -17.30 -71.70 -26.74
N LEU A 8 -18.11 -72.07 -27.73
CA LEU A 8 -19.53 -71.76 -27.75
C LEU A 8 -20.26 -72.99 -27.21
N THR A 9 -20.99 -72.89 -26.11
CA THR A 9 -22.04 -73.87 -25.77
C THR A 9 -23.33 -73.18 -25.39
N LEU A 10 -24.35 -73.58 -26.15
CA LEU A 10 -25.74 -73.18 -26.16
C LEU A 10 -26.41 -73.30 -24.78
N LEU A 11 -27.32 -72.36 -24.50
CA LEU A 11 -28.55 -72.67 -23.79
C LEU A 11 -29.71 -72.40 -24.74
N THR A 12 -30.50 -73.45 -24.87
CA THR A 12 -31.59 -73.70 -25.80
C THR A 12 -32.74 -72.70 -25.65
N PHE A 13 -33.33 -72.30 -26.78
CA PHE A 13 -34.66 -71.71 -26.81
C PHE A 13 -35.69 -72.74 -26.30
N SER A 14 -36.42 -72.37 -25.26
CA SER A 14 -37.66 -73.04 -24.84
C SER A 14 -38.79 -72.01 -24.88
N ASP A 15 -39.67 -72.25 -25.85
CA ASP A 15 -41.11 -72.04 -25.90
C ASP A 15 -41.75 -70.78 -25.26
N ASN A 16 -42.38 -70.00 -26.15
CA ASN A 16 -43.62 -69.25 -25.96
C ASN A 16 -44.12 -69.14 -24.51
N LYS A 17 -43.63 -68.14 -23.78
CA LYS A 17 -44.31 -67.63 -22.58
C LYS A 17 -45.09 -66.38 -22.94
N TYR A 18 -46.38 -66.57 -23.15
CA TYR A 18 -47.37 -65.49 -23.08
C TYR A 18 -47.21 -64.79 -21.72
N ILE A 19 -47.01 -63.47 -21.76
CA ILE A 19 -47.07 -62.62 -20.57
C ILE A 19 -48.50 -62.72 -20.03
N SER A 20 -48.65 -63.24 -18.80
CA SER A 20 -49.98 -63.36 -18.18
C SER A 20 -50.66 -61.99 -18.03
N ASN A 21 -51.99 -61.96 -18.12
CA ASN A 21 -52.79 -60.73 -18.00
C ASN A 21 -52.57 -59.97 -16.67
N GLU A 22 -52.15 -60.65 -15.60
CA GLU A 22 -51.75 -60.01 -14.35
C GLU A 22 -50.46 -59.20 -14.47
N ASN A 23 -49.49 -59.69 -15.26
CA ASN A 23 -48.25 -58.98 -15.52
C ASN A 23 -48.50 -57.75 -16.42
N MET A 24 -49.46 -57.82 -17.36
CA MET A 24 -49.94 -56.63 -18.09
C MET A 24 -50.64 -55.61 -17.17
N LYS A 25 -51.44 -56.04 -16.19
CA LYS A 25 -52.04 -55.13 -15.19
C LYS A 25 -50.97 -54.46 -14.33
N LYS A 26 -49.92 -55.18 -13.92
CA LYS A 26 -48.78 -54.60 -13.17
C LYS A 26 -47.99 -53.60 -14.01
N ILE A 27 -47.80 -53.86 -15.31
CA ILE A 27 -47.15 -52.91 -16.23
C ILE A 27 -48.04 -51.68 -16.48
N LYS A 28 -49.36 -51.84 -16.61
CA LYS A 28 -50.31 -50.71 -16.67
C LYS A 28 -50.29 -49.88 -15.39
N ILE A 29 -50.31 -50.49 -14.20
CA ILE A 29 -50.24 -49.77 -12.91
C ILE A 29 -48.86 -49.09 -12.73
N TYR A 30 -47.77 -49.73 -13.19
CA TYR A 30 -46.42 -49.13 -13.15
C TYR A 30 -46.29 -47.95 -14.12
N ASN A 31 -46.98 -48.00 -15.26
CA ASN A 31 -47.03 -46.90 -16.22
C ASN A 31 -48.02 -45.80 -15.79
N GLU A 32 -49.17 -46.12 -15.21
CA GLU A 32 -50.11 -45.15 -14.62
C GLU A 32 -49.47 -44.42 -13.42
N LYS A 33 -48.69 -45.11 -12.57
CA LYS A 33 -47.88 -44.47 -11.51
C LYS A 33 -46.70 -43.63 -12.04
N LYS A 34 -46.26 -43.84 -13.29
CA LYS A 34 -45.26 -42.97 -13.95
C LYS A 34 -45.91 -41.82 -14.73
N VAL A 35 -47.22 -41.90 -15.02
CA VAL A 35 -47.99 -40.90 -15.78
C VAL A 35 -48.87 -40.04 -14.86
N GLU A 36 -48.88 -40.27 -13.55
CA GLU A 36 -48.99 -39.17 -12.59
C GLU A 36 -47.76 -38.28 -12.74
N ILE A 37 -47.93 -37.36 -13.68
CA ILE A 37 -47.18 -36.15 -13.86
C ILE A 37 -46.87 -35.64 -12.45
N LYS A 38 -45.60 -35.77 -12.04
CA LYS A 38 -45.01 -34.83 -11.12
C LYS A 38 -45.15 -33.46 -11.80
N ASN A 39 -46.30 -32.82 -11.58
CA ASN A 39 -46.40 -31.39 -11.50
C ASN A 39 -45.56 -31.03 -10.27
N LYS A 40 -44.23 -31.15 -10.40
CA LYS A 40 -43.38 -30.16 -9.79
C LYS A 40 -43.88 -28.88 -10.43
N GLU A 41 -44.71 -28.14 -9.70
CA GLU A 41 -44.79 -26.71 -9.89
C GLU A 41 -43.35 -26.27 -10.10
N VAL A 42 -43.01 -25.94 -11.34
CA VAL A 42 -41.83 -25.14 -11.61
C VAL A 42 -42.16 -23.88 -10.86
N LYS A 43 -41.66 -23.73 -9.63
CA LYS A 43 -41.69 -22.47 -8.91
C LYS A 43 -41.14 -21.49 -9.92
N LYS A 44 -42.03 -20.69 -10.52
CA LYS A 44 -41.65 -19.55 -11.35
C LYS A 44 -40.70 -18.78 -10.45
N VAL A 45 -39.43 -18.80 -10.78
CA VAL A 45 -38.45 -17.97 -10.13
C VAL A 45 -38.89 -16.56 -10.47
N GLU A 46 -39.59 -15.91 -9.55
CA GLU A 46 -40.03 -14.54 -9.72
C GLU A 46 -38.78 -13.67 -9.80
N GLU A 47 -38.44 -13.26 -11.03
CA GLU A 47 -37.49 -12.20 -11.25
C GLU A 47 -38.11 -10.91 -10.72
N VAL A 48 -37.54 -10.42 -9.63
CA VAL A 48 -37.95 -9.17 -8.99
C VAL A 48 -36.90 -8.10 -9.25
N TYR A 49 -37.34 -6.85 -9.18
CA TYR A 49 -36.47 -5.68 -9.29
C TYR A 49 -36.42 -4.97 -7.95
N GLU A 50 -35.22 -4.64 -7.47
CA GLU A 50 -35.03 -3.81 -6.29
C GLU A 50 -34.13 -2.62 -6.61
N ILE A 51 -34.47 -1.48 -6.03
CA ILE A 51 -33.69 -0.25 -6.15
C ILE A 51 -32.79 -0.14 -4.93
N LEU A 52 -31.50 0.11 -5.18
CA LEU A 52 -30.47 0.30 -4.18
C LEU A 52 -29.90 1.71 -4.30
N LYS A 53 -29.75 2.39 -3.16
CA LYS A 53 -29.02 3.65 -3.03
C LYS A 53 -27.74 3.37 -2.26
N ILE A 54 -26.61 3.79 -2.81
CA ILE A 54 -25.27 3.55 -2.28
C ILE A 54 -24.62 4.92 -2.09
N GLN A 55 -23.81 5.08 -1.04
CA GLN A 55 -23.26 6.40 -0.67
C GLN A 55 -21.73 6.46 -0.75
N ASN A 56 -21.03 5.40 -0.37
CA ASN A 56 -19.61 5.43 -0.06
C ASN A 56 -18.74 4.54 -0.96
N ILE A 57 -19.36 3.76 -1.86
CA ILE A 57 -18.65 2.87 -2.79
C ILE A 57 -18.53 3.54 -4.16
N PRO A 58 -17.34 3.56 -4.78
CA PRO A 58 -17.20 4.04 -6.14
C PRO A 58 -17.90 3.12 -7.14
N GLU A 59 -18.42 3.71 -8.21
CA GLU A 59 -19.22 3.01 -9.23
C GLU A 59 -18.50 1.78 -9.83
N ASN A 60 -17.21 1.90 -10.08
CA ASN A 60 -16.38 0.83 -10.64
C ASN A 60 -16.30 -0.42 -9.75
N GLU A 61 -16.46 -0.29 -8.43
CA GLU A 61 -16.49 -1.43 -7.50
C GLU A 61 -17.86 -2.11 -7.50
N ILE A 62 -18.94 -1.35 -7.64
CA ILE A 62 -20.31 -1.89 -7.69
C ILE A 62 -20.54 -2.65 -9.01
N LEU A 63 -20.10 -2.08 -10.13
CA LEU A 63 -20.27 -2.71 -11.45
C LEU A 63 -19.48 -4.03 -11.58
N LYS A 64 -18.39 -4.21 -10.81
CA LYS A 64 -17.68 -5.50 -10.76
C LYS A 64 -18.52 -6.63 -10.15
N LEU A 65 -19.57 -6.30 -9.41
CA LEU A 65 -20.49 -7.28 -8.85
C LEU A 65 -21.62 -7.67 -9.81
N ASP A 66 -21.70 -7.04 -11.00
CA ASP A 66 -22.71 -7.38 -12.01
C ASP A 66 -22.59 -8.86 -12.43
N GLY A 67 -23.75 -9.53 -12.52
CA GLY A 67 -23.84 -10.98 -12.77
C GLY A 67 -23.59 -11.87 -11.54
N SER A 68 -23.15 -11.31 -10.40
CA SER A 68 -22.96 -12.09 -9.18
C SER A 68 -24.29 -12.70 -8.71
N PHE A 69 -24.27 -14.00 -8.39
CA PHE A 69 -25.48 -14.76 -8.02
C PHE A 69 -26.61 -14.69 -9.07
N GLY A 70 -26.29 -14.41 -10.34
CA GLY A 70 -27.27 -14.24 -11.41
C GLY A 70 -28.06 -12.93 -11.33
N VAL A 71 -27.64 -11.97 -10.50
CA VAL A 71 -28.26 -10.65 -10.38
C VAL A 71 -27.62 -9.70 -11.38
N LYS A 72 -28.43 -9.04 -12.22
CA LYS A 72 -27.97 -7.96 -13.09
C LYS A 72 -28.08 -6.62 -12.37
N ILE A 73 -27.08 -5.77 -12.54
CA ILE A 73 -26.98 -4.45 -11.95
C ILE A 73 -27.02 -3.41 -13.08
N ARG A 74 -27.94 -2.46 -12.99
CA ARG A 74 -28.01 -1.32 -13.92
C ARG A 74 -28.01 -0.01 -13.16
N LYS A 75 -27.13 0.92 -13.54
CA LYS A 75 -27.14 2.27 -12.99
C LYS A 75 -28.17 3.14 -13.70
N VAL A 76 -28.97 3.86 -12.93
CA VAL A 76 -29.91 4.87 -13.42
C VAL A 76 -29.80 6.10 -12.52
N GLY A 77 -29.13 7.14 -13.01
CA GLY A 77 -28.84 8.33 -12.20
C GLY A 77 -27.96 7.99 -10.99
N ASP A 78 -28.46 8.31 -9.79
CA ASP A 78 -27.82 8.05 -8.49
C ASP A 78 -28.20 6.68 -7.88
N LYS A 79 -28.99 5.86 -8.59
CA LYS A 79 -29.54 4.60 -8.08
C LYS A 79 -29.06 3.41 -8.90
N TYR A 80 -29.05 2.25 -8.25
CA TYR A 80 -28.76 0.97 -8.87
C TYR A 80 -30.00 0.09 -8.86
N ILE A 81 -30.36 -0.45 -10.02
CA ILE A 81 -31.46 -1.39 -10.19
C ILE A 81 -30.86 -2.79 -10.22
N LEU A 82 -31.27 -3.62 -9.26
CA LEU A 82 -30.90 -5.02 -9.16
C LEU A 82 -32.05 -5.86 -9.72
N SER A 83 -31.76 -6.78 -10.64
CA SER A 83 -32.76 -7.68 -11.22
C SER A 83 -32.32 -9.14 -11.13
N GLY A 84 -33.18 -10.02 -10.63
CA GLY A 84 -32.91 -11.46 -10.50
C GLY A 84 -33.79 -12.11 -9.44
N GLU A 85 -33.41 -13.29 -8.96
CA GLU A 85 -34.17 -13.98 -7.91
C GLU A 85 -34.12 -13.19 -6.59
N LYS A 86 -35.26 -13.05 -5.91
CA LYS A 86 -35.37 -12.34 -4.62
C LYS A 86 -34.31 -12.76 -3.60
N LYS A 87 -34.06 -14.06 -3.48
CA LYS A 87 -33.05 -14.63 -2.56
C LYS A 87 -31.63 -14.18 -2.91
N ASN A 88 -31.30 -14.07 -4.19
CA ASN A 88 -29.97 -13.70 -4.66
C ASN A 88 -29.75 -12.19 -4.56
N ILE A 89 -30.79 -11.38 -4.84
CA ILE A 89 -30.77 -9.94 -4.59
C ILE A 89 -30.54 -9.66 -3.11
N SER A 90 -31.26 -10.34 -2.20
CA SER A 90 -31.05 -10.16 -0.76
C SER A 90 -29.61 -10.47 -0.34
N LYS A 91 -29.03 -11.57 -0.81
CA LYS A 91 -27.61 -11.90 -0.56
C LYS A 91 -26.67 -10.81 -1.07
N LEU A 92 -26.87 -10.35 -2.30
CA LEU A 92 -26.04 -9.31 -2.90
C LEU A 92 -26.15 -7.99 -2.14
N LYS A 93 -27.36 -7.60 -1.70
CA LYS A 93 -27.57 -6.40 -0.88
C LYS A 93 -26.82 -6.49 0.45
N HIS A 94 -26.83 -7.64 1.12
CA HIS A 94 -26.04 -7.82 2.35
C HIS A 94 -24.55 -7.60 2.11
N ILE A 95 -24.03 -8.11 0.98
CA ILE A 95 -22.63 -7.86 0.59
C ILE A 95 -22.41 -6.38 0.33
N ILE A 96 -23.24 -5.73 -0.50
CA ILE A 96 -23.08 -4.31 -0.85
C ILE A 96 -23.15 -3.43 0.41
N TYR A 97 -24.12 -3.62 1.29
CA TYR A 97 -24.21 -2.85 2.54
C TYR A 97 -23.02 -3.11 3.48
N SER A 98 -22.40 -4.29 3.44
CA SER A 98 -21.21 -4.57 4.26
C SER A 98 -19.96 -3.80 3.80
N ILE A 99 -19.89 -3.44 2.51
CA ILE A 99 -18.79 -2.69 1.88
C ILE A 99 -19.12 -1.20 1.69
N ASP A 100 -20.40 -0.78 1.78
CA ASP A 100 -20.85 0.61 1.69
C ASP A 100 -20.58 1.40 2.97
N LYS A 101 -19.31 1.47 3.36
CA LYS A 101 -18.86 2.17 4.57
C LYS A 101 -17.98 3.35 4.19
N ILE A 102 -18.03 4.39 5.00
CA ILE A 102 -17.13 5.54 4.88
C ILE A 102 -15.69 5.02 4.98
N LYS A 103 -14.87 5.35 3.98
CA LYS A 103 -13.45 4.98 3.95
C LYS A 103 -12.73 5.80 5.01
N LYS A 104 -11.93 5.13 5.84
CA LYS A 104 -11.07 5.80 6.82
C LYS A 104 -10.01 6.64 6.11
N GLN A 105 -9.56 7.70 6.78
CA GLN A 105 -8.46 8.54 6.33
C GLN A 105 -7.18 8.18 7.10
N ILE A 106 -6.04 8.27 6.44
CA ILE A 106 -4.73 8.07 7.04
C ILE A 106 -3.94 9.36 6.86
N ILE A 107 -3.37 9.88 7.95
CA ILE A 107 -2.36 10.93 7.91
C ILE A 107 -0.99 10.26 7.80
N ILE A 108 -0.20 10.66 6.82
CA ILE A 108 1.17 10.21 6.63
C ILE A 108 2.09 11.41 6.76
N LYS A 109 3.07 11.32 7.65
CA LYS A 109 4.12 12.34 7.83
C LYS A 109 5.47 11.72 7.50
N MET A 110 6.30 12.43 6.73
CA MET A 110 7.65 11.98 6.40
C MET A 110 8.66 12.96 7.00
N ASN A 111 9.62 12.44 7.76
CA ASN A 111 10.71 13.22 8.34
C ASN A 111 12.01 12.86 7.64
N VAL A 112 12.75 13.88 7.19
CA VAL A 112 14.10 13.68 6.63
C VAL A 112 15.12 14.48 7.42
N ILE A 113 16.11 13.76 7.92
CA ILE A 113 17.14 14.31 8.80
C ILE A 113 18.48 14.17 8.09
N ASP A 114 19.11 15.29 7.77
CA ASP A 114 20.43 15.37 7.14
C ASP A 114 21.42 15.94 8.15
N THR A 115 22.47 15.19 8.48
CA THR A 115 23.42 15.59 9.52
C THR A 115 24.86 15.19 9.19
N SER A 116 25.83 16.00 9.59
CA SER A 116 27.27 15.69 9.52
C SER A 116 27.73 14.66 10.56
N ILE A 117 26.87 14.34 11.53
CA ILE A 117 27.15 13.42 12.64
C ILE A 117 26.41 12.10 12.41
N SER A 118 27.02 10.97 12.76
CA SER A 118 26.31 9.69 12.79
C SER A 118 25.39 9.64 14.01
N PHE A 119 24.08 9.73 13.78
CA PHE A 119 23.09 9.76 14.87
C PHE A 119 23.14 8.47 15.69
N PHE A 120 23.13 7.31 15.03
CA PHE A 120 23.10 6.01 15.72
C PHE A 120 24.36 5.70 16.52
N ASP A 121 25.53 6.19 16.11
CA ASP A 121 26.78 5.96 16.85
C ASP A 121 26.80 6.70 18.19
N ARG A 122 26.31 7.96 18.23
CA ARG A 122 26.21 8.72 19.48
C ARG A 122 24.99 8.31 20.30
N PHE A 123 23.86 8.07 19.65
CA PHE A 123 22.61 7.67 20.29
C PHE A 123 22.70 6.28 20.93
N GLY A 124 23.34 5.31 20.26
CA GLY A 124 23.54 3.95 20.77
C GLY A 124 24.39 3.87 22.04
N LEU A 125 25.25 4.86 22.30
CA LEU A 125 26.02 4.97 23.54
C LEU A 125 25.18 5.56 24.68
N ASN A 126 24.31 6.52 24.39
CA ASN A 126 23.47 7.19 25.39
C ASN A 126 22.22 6.39 25.78
N LEU A 127 21.65 5.63 24.84
CA LEU A 127 20.58 4.65 25.10
C LEU A 127 20.93 3.65 26.21
N LYS A 128 22.15 3.09 26.15
CA LYS A 128 22.67 2.13 27.14
C LYS A 128 22.83 2.75 28.54
N LEU A 129 22.97 4.07 28.62
CA LEU A 129 23.11 4.81 29.88
C LEU A 129 21.74 5.15 30.51
N GLU A 130 20.67 5.21 29.71
CA GLU A 130 19.31 5.55 30.15
C GLU A 130 18.36 4.35 30.41
N GLU A 131 18.79 3.10 30.19
CA GLU A 131 17.98 1.88 30.41
C GLU A 131 17.35 1.76 31.83
N ASN A 132 17.79 2.58 32.79
CA ASN A 132 17.30 2.57 34.18
C ASN A 132 16.00 3.38 34.43
N LYS A 133 15.34 3.96 33.42
CA LYS A 133 14.08 4.73 33.63
C LYS A 133 12.99 4.35 32.64
N ASN A 134 12.12 3.44 33.06
CA ASN A 134 11.02 2.80 32.29
C ASN A 134 9.90 3.74 31.76
N ASP A 135 10.04 5.07 31.79
CA ASP A 135 9.03 6.02 31.27
C ASP A 135 9.64 7.26 30.58
N GLY A 136 10.90 7.14 30.11
CA GLY A 136 11.60 8.21 29.41
C GLY A 136 11.17 8.40 27.95
N LEU A 137 11.43 9.59 27.38
CA LEU A 137 11.23 9.88 25.94
C LEU A 137 11.95 8.86 25.04
N VAL A 138 13.10 8.34 25.49
CA VAL A 138 13.89 7.33 24.80
C VAL A 138 13.18 5.97 24.74
N ALA A 139 12.50 5.54 25.82
CA ALA A 139 11.70 4.32 25.80
C ALA A 139 10.53 4.42 24.80
N LYS A 140 9.85 5.59 24.77
CA LYS A 140 8.77 5.85 23.79
C LYS A 140 9.28 5.84 22.35
N PHE A 141 10.50 6.30 22.11
CA PHE A 141 11.15 6.21 20.81
C PHE A 141 11.50 4.77 20.42
N LEU A 142 12.08 3.97 21.32
CA LEU A 142 12.39 2.56 21.09
C LEU A 142 11.16 1.70 20.82
N GLU A 143 10.02 2.05 21.41
CA GLU A 143 8.72 1.44 21.14
C GLU A 143 8.03 1.97 19.87
N ASN A 144 8.71 2.82 19.10
CA ASN A 144 8.21 3.48 17.88
C ASN A 144 6.96 4.37 18.12
N LYS A 145 6.71 4.80 19.36
CA LYS A 145 5.60 5.69 19.75
C LYS A 145 5.96 7.18 19.66
N LEU A 146 7.25 7.48 19.54
CA LEU A 146 7.77 8.84 19.39
C LEU A 146 8.67 8.85 18.17
N SER A 147 8.50 9.81 17.27
CA SER A 147 9.38 9.97 16.12
C SER A 147 10.76 10.47 16.51
N LEU A 148 11.76 10.24 15.65
CA LEU A 148 13.10 10.77 15.90
C LEU A 148 13.09 12.30 15.89
N SER A 149 12.36 12.92 14.97
CA SER A 149 12.25 14.38 14.93
C SER A 149 11.70 14.94 16.24
N ASN A 150 10.67 14.30 16.82
CA ASN A 150 10.11 14.71 18.10
C ASN A 150 11.07 14.43 19.26
N LEU A 151 11.76 13.28 19.27
CA LEU A 151 12.77 12.98 20.27
C LEU A 151 13.91 14.01 20.25
N LEU A 152 14.40 14.39 19.06
CA LEU A 152 15.45 15.40 18.92
C LEU A 152 14.96 16.76 19.44
N ASN A 153 13.78 17.21 19.01
CA ASN A 153 13.26 18.52 19.41
C ASN A 153 12.90 18.59 20.91
N LEU A 154 12.39 17.51 21.51
CA LEU A 154 11.93 17.50 22.91
C LEU A 154 12.99 16.99 23.90
N GLY A 155 13.94 16.19 23.41
CA GLY A 155 14.88 15.40 24.21
C GLY A 155 16.34 15.65 23.87
N GLY A 156 16.67 16.52 22.90
CA GLY A 156 18.05 16.81 22.49
C GLY A 156 19.00 17.06 23.67
N ALA A 157 18.61 17.95 24.59
CA ALA A 157 19.39 18.25 25.79
C ALA A 157 19.62 17.03 26.70
N LYS A 158 18.62 16.14 26.85
CA LYS A 158 18.74 14.88 27.61
C LYS A 158 19.67 13.88 26.92
N LEU A 159 19.78 13.98 25.60
CA LEU A 159 20.69 13.18 24.78
C LEU A 159 22.10 13.81 24.65
N GLY A 160 22.36 14.92 25.35
CA GLY A 160 23.63 15.65 25.25
C GLY A 160 23.84 16.31 23.87
N LEU A 161 22.76 16.55 23.14
CA LEU A 161 22.76 17.19 21.83
C LEU A 161 22.14 18.58 21.95
N ASP A 162 22.93 19.62 21.66
CA ASP A 162 22.41 20.97 21.46
C ASP A 162 21.94 21.10 20.01
N ILE A 163 20.64 20.82 19.82
CA ILE A 163 20.00 20.75 18.50
C ILE A 163 20.00 22.13 17.83
N GLU A 164 19.80 23.18 18.62
CA GLU A 164 19.81 24.57 18.16
C GLU A 164 21.21 24.97 17.70
N ALA A 165 22.26 24.65 18.47
CA ALA A 165 23.63 24.91 18.06
C ALA A 165 24.02 24.14 16.78
N LEU A 166 23.61 22.88 16.65
CA LEU A 166 23.87 22.05 15.45
C LEU A 166 23.09 22.57 14.22
N LYS A 167 21.89 23.11 14.40
CA LYS A 167 21.14 23.80 13.33
C LYS A 167 21.83 25.10 12.93
N GLN A 168 22.30 25.90 13.90
CA GLN A 168 23.00 27.16 13.64
C GLN A 168 24.36 26.96 12.96
N SER A 169 25.11 25.91 13.32
CA SER A 169 26.40 25.59 12.70
C SER A 169 26.25 24.95 11.31
N GLY A 170 25.05 24.51 10.94
CA GLY A 170 24.79 23.77 9.70
C GLY A 170 25.20 22.29 9.74
N ASP A 171 25.53 21.76 10.92
CA ASP A 171 25.85 20.35 11.14
C ASP A 171 24.61 19.44 11.15
N MET A 172 23.42 20.03 11.29
CA MET A 172 22.16 19.31 11.20
C MET A 172 21.05 20.14 10.54
N TYR A 173 20.38 19.51 9.59
CA TYR A 173 19.16 20.00 8.97
C TYR A 173 18.06 18.96 9.18
N ILE A 174 17.04 19.33 9.94
CA ILE A 174 15.82 18.55 10.03
C ILE A 174 14.86 19.15 9.02
N LYS A 175 14.69 18.47 7.88
CA LYS A 175 13.69 18.81 6.86
C LYS A 175 12.49 17.89 7.08
N SER A 176 11.51 18.37 7.83
CA SER A 176 10.20 17.73 7.89
C SER A 176 9.53 17.91 6.52
N PHE A 177 9.34 16.80 5.80
CA PHE A 177 8.56 16.81 4.58
C PHE A 177 7.06 16.86 4.92
N PRO A 178 6.22 17.36 4.01
CA PRO A 178 4.87 17.74 4.38
C PRO A 178 4.02 16.50 4.71
N SER A 179 3.00 16.72 5.53
CA SER A 179 1.99 15.71 5.83
C SER A 179 0.95 15.65 4.73
N ILE A 180 0.54 14.45 4.34
CA ILE A 180 -0.57 14.23 3.41
C ILE A 180 -1.62 13.35 4.09
N MET A 181 -2.89 13.68 3.85
CA MET A 181 -4.03 12.90 4.33
C MET A 181 -4.67 12.22 3.14
N VAL A 182 -4.82 10.89 3.21
CA VAL A 182 -5.27 10.07 2.08
C VAL A 182 -6.28 9.04 2.57
N LEU A 183 -7.33 8.82 1.78
CA LEU A 183 -8.31 7.76 2.05
C LEU A 183 -7.69 6.37 1.92
N ASP A 184 -8.19 5.42 2.69
CA ASP A 184 -7.80 4.01 2.58
C ASP A 184 -7.93 3.50 1.13
N ASN A 185 -6.90 2.79 0.66
CA ASN A 185 -6.74 2.27 -0.70
C ASN A 185 -6.72 3.32 -1.83
N SER A 186 -6.58 4.60 -1.51
CA SER A 186 -6.49 5.68 -2.51
C SER A 186 -5.05 6.17 -2.66
N GLU A 187 -4.69 6.66 -3.84
CA GLU A 187 -3.38 7.28 -4.06
C GLU A 187 -3.44 8.76 -3.68
N GLY A 188 -2.41 9.24 -2.98
CA GLY A 188 -2.20 10.65 -2.70
C GLY A 188 -0.87 11.11 -3.23
N GLU A 189 -0.83 12.32 -3.77
CA GLU A 189 0.38 12.90 -4.33
C GLU A 189 0.55 14.34 -3.86
N MET A 190 1.80 14.71 -3.61
CA MET A 190 2.21 16.06 -3.31
C MET A 190 3.46 16.41 -4.10
N ARG A 191 3.42 17.55 -4.79
CA ARG A 191 4.53 18.09 -5.58
C ARG A 191 4.84 19.51 -5.10
N ILE A 192 6.09 19.72 -4.72
CA ILE A 192 6.65 21.03 -4.37
C ILE A 192 7.91 21.18 -5.21
N THR A 193 7.74 21.71 -6.42
CA THR A 193 8.75 21.66 -7.47
C THR A 193 8.87 22.99 -8.19
N ASP A 194 10.09 23.27 -8.66
CA ASP A 194 10.39 24.34 -9.60
C ASP A 194 10.43 23.76 -11.01
N GLU A 195 9.92 24.50 -11.99
CA GLU A 195 10.00 24.15 -13.41
C GLU A 195 10.96 25.08 -14.15
N LEU A 196 11.85 24.49 -14.95
CA LEU A 196 12.73 25.22 -15.88
C LEU A 196 12.40 24.82 -17.31
N SER A 197 12.13 25.81 -18.15
CA SER A 197 11.98 25.63 -19.59
C SER A 197 13.23 26.09 -20.32
N PHE A 198 13.84 25.21 -21.11
CA PHE A 198 15.00 25.54 -21.94
C PHE A 198 14.75 25.19 -23.40
N LYS A 199 15.34 25.99 -24.28
CA LYS A 199 15.24 25.82 -25.73
C LYS A 199 16.22 24.73 -26.18
N VAL A 200 15.70 23.63 -26.71
CA VAL A 200 16.51 22.52 -27.27
C VAL A 200 16.80 22.76 -28.75
N SER A 201 15.90 23.45 -29.45
CA SER A 201 16.08 23.93 -30.83
C SER A 201 15.20 25.16 -31.09
N GLU A 202 15.35 25.84 -32.23
CA GLU A 202 14.60 27.07 -32.56
C GLU A 202 13.08 26.95 -32.39
N LYS A 203 12.52 25.75 -32.52
CA LYS A 203 11.09 25.44 -32.40
C LYS A 203 10.72 24.48 -31.25
N LYS A 204 11.69 24.01 -30.44
CA LYS A 204 11.42 23.02 -29.38
C LYS A 204 11.86 23.54 -28.02
N VAL A 205 10.88 23.76 -27.15
CA VAL A 205 11.08 24.05 -25.72
C VAL A 205 10.88 22.74 -24.95
N GLN A 206 11.78 22.47 -24.01
CA GLN A 206 11.67 21.35 -23.09
C GLN A 206 11.57 21.90 -21.66
N THR A 207 10.62 21.38 -20.90
CA THR A 207 10.46 21.69 -19.48
C THR A 207 11.06 20.56 -18.64
N SER A 208 11.77 20.94 -17.59
CA SER A 208 12.33 20.06 -16.58
C SER A 208 11.82 20.49 -15.22
N GLU A 209 11.41 19.52 -14.40
CA GLU A 209 10.85 19.74 -13.05
C GLU A 209 11.88 19.25 -12.02
N ALA A 210 12.14 20.04 -10.98
CA ALA A 210 12.96 19.61 -9.85
C ALA A 210 12.41 20.13 -8.52
N GLY A 211 12.46 19.29 -7.50
CA GLY A 211 12.00 19.60 -6.15
C GLY A 211 11.57 18.32 -5.44
N LEU A 212 10.55 18.41 -4.62
CA LEU A 212 9.98 17.28 -3.90
C LEU A 212 8.76 16.73 -4.64
N ILE A 213 8.79 15.44 -4.96
CA ILE A 213 7.61 14.68 -5.37
C ILE A 213 7.41 13.58 -4.35
N PHE A 214 6.23 13.49 -3.76
CA PHE A 214 5.87 12.48 -2.78
C PHE A 214 4.54 11.86 -3.18
N LYS A 215 4.55 10.57 -3.49
CA LYS A 215 3.37 9.77 -3.83
C LYS A 215 3.25 8.64 -2.83
N ILE A 216 2.03 8.40 -2.36
CA ILE A 216 1.76 7.34 -1.42
C ILE A 216 0.46 6.62 -1.74
N LYS A 217 0.39 5.37 -1.32
CA LYS A 217 -0.84 4.59 -1.34
C LYS A 217 -0.94 3.77 -0.05
N PRO A 218 -1.71 4.23 0.94
CA PRO A 218 -1.96 3.48 2.16
C PRO A 218 -3.01 2.41 1.94
N ARG A 219 -2.87 1.33 2.70
CA ARG A 219 -3.89 0.29 2.87
C ARG A 219 -3.95 -0.12 4.33
N ILE A 220 -5.12 0.01 4.93
CA ILE A 220 -5.37 -0.48 6.28
C ILE A 220 -5.50 -2.00 6.22
N VAL A 221 -4.72 -2.69 7.05
CA VAL A 221 -4.78 -4.13 7.22
C VAL A 221 -4.98 -4.46 8.70
N THR A 222 -5.93 -5.36 8.98
CA THR A 222 -6.21 -5.82 10.33
C THR A 222 -5.52 -7.17 10.54
N LYS A 223 -4.65 -7.26 11.55
CA LYS A 223 -4.02 -8.52 11.96
C LYS A 223 -4.37 -8.79 13.43
N GLY A 224 -5.20 -9.80 13.69
CA GLY A 224 -5.80 -10.01 15.00
C GLY A 224 -6.74 -8.86 15.36
N TYR A 225 -6.55 -8.25 16.52
CA TYR A 225 -7.34 -7.10 17.00
C TYR A 225 -6.64 -5.74 16.79
N LYS A 226 -5.59 -5.69 15.96
CA LYS A 226 -4.77 -4.49 15.74
C LYS A 226 -4.80 -4.06 14.28
N GLU A 227 -4.91 -2.76 14.07
CA GLU A 227 -4.82 -2.13 12.75
C GLU A 227 -3.37 -1.76 12.44
N PHE A 228 -2.99 -2.00 11.19
CA PHE A 228 -1.72 -1.65 10.61
C PHE A 228 -1.95 -0.91 9.29
N VAL A 229 -1.00 -0.08 8.89
CA VAL A 229 -0.98 0.59 7.61
C VAL A 229 0.13 -0.02 6.77
N GLU A 230 -0.27 -0.73 5.72
CA GLU A 230 0.63 -1.05 4.62
C GLU A 230 0.75 0.20 3.75
N LEU A 231 1.96 0.71 3.58
CA LEU A 231 2.20 1.98 2.90
C LEU A 231 3.19 1.78 1.75
N GLU A 232 2.71 1.99 0.53
CA GLU A 232 3.55 2.12 -0.66
C GLU A 232 3.98 3.59 -0.78
N ILE A 233 5.29 3.81 -0.92
CA ILE A 233 5.89 5.14 -0.89
C ILE A 233 6.80 5.29 -2.09
N TYR A 234 6.59 6.39 -2.82
CA TYR A 234 7.54 6.92 -3.77
C TYR A 234 7.88 8.35 -3.37
N SER A 235 9.16 8.64 -3.17
CA SER A 235 9.68 9.98 -2.94
C SER A 235 10.79 10.29 -3.93
N GLU A 236 10.74 11.46 -4.54
CA GLU A 236 11.84 12.05 -5.28
C GLU A 236 12.20 13.40 -4.63
N ILE A 237 13.48 13.58 -4.33
CA ILE A 237 14.06 14.85 -3.90
C ILE A 237 15.07 15.23 -4.98
N SER A 238 14.79 16.33 -5.67
CA SER A 238 15.60 16.77 -6.80
C SER A 238 15.91 18.26 -6.72
N SER A 239 16.98 18.67 -7.39
CA SER A 239 17.42 20.06 -7.50
C SER A 239 18.14 20.28 -8.82
N PHE A 240 18.05 21.50 -9.36
CA PHE A 240 18.85 21.92 -10.50
C PHE A 240 20.26 22.26 -10.04
N LYS A 241 21.26 21.62 -10.67
CA LYS A 241 22.68 22.02 -10.55
C LYS A 241 23.06 23.03 -11.63
N SER A 242 22.37 23.00 -12.76
CA SER A 242 22.37 23.99 -13.84
C SER A 242 21.09 23.83 -14.65
N GLU A 243 20.86 24.68 -15.66
CA GLU A 243 19.67 24.62 -16.53
C GLU A 243 19.42 23.23 -17.15
N LYS A 244 20.47 22.44 -17.36
CA LYS A 244 20.40 21.12 -18.01
C LYS A 244 20.83 19.95 -17.12
N VAL A 245 21.33 20.21 -15.91
CA VAL A 245 21.82 19.16 -15.00
C VAL A 245 20.96 19.13 -13.75
N ARG A 246 20.30 17.98 -13.55
CA ARG A 246 19.45 17.73 -12.39
C ARG A 246 20.08 16.68 -11.48
N SER A 247 20.11 16.96 -10.18
CA SER A 247 20.42 15.96 -9.16
C SER A 247 19.10 15.39 -8.65
N LYS A 248 18.98 14.07 -8.54
CA LYS A 248 17.79 13.41 -8.00
C LYS A 248 18.17 12.30 -7.03
N ASN A 249 17.43 12.21 -5.94
CA ASN A 249 17.44 11.09 -5.00
C ASN A 249 16.04 10.48 -5.01
N ILE A 250 15.94 9.18 -5.20
CA ILE A 250 14.66 8.47 -5.30
C ILE A 250 14.59 7.42 -4.20
N LEU A 251 13.47 7.38 -3.50
CA LEU A 251 13.08 6.32 -2.57
C LEU A 251 11.81 5.67 -3.12
N ASN A 252 11.84 4.35 -3.30
CA ASN A 252 10.66 3.57 -3.65
C ASN A 252 10.65 2.33 -2.75
N THR A 253 9.60 2.19 -1.94
CA THR A 253 9.54 1.15 -0.91
C THR A 253 8.12 0.90 -0.46
N LYS A 254 7.94 -0.24 0.21
CA LYS A 254 6.69 -0.67 0.80
C LYS A 254 6.95 -1.11 2.23
N VAL A 255 6.23 -0.53 3.17
CA VAL A 255 6.45 -0.74 4.61
C VAL A 255 5.14 -1.05 5.31
N LEU A 256 5.21 -1.78 6.42
CA LEU A 256 4.07 -2.06 7.28
C LEU A 256 4.30 -1.39 8.63
N LEU A 257 3.42 -0.46 8.99
CA LEU A 257 3.48 0.26 10.26
C LEU A 257 2.26 -0.07 11.11
N LYS A 258 2.41 0.01 12.42
CA LYS A 258 1.25 -0.01 13.33
C LYS A 258 0.64 1.38 13.37
N ASP A 259 -0.67 1.47 13.61
CA ASP A 259 -1.31 2.76 13.86
C ASP A 259 -0.59 3.56 14.98
N LYS A 260 -0.46 4.88 14.78
CA LYS A 260 0.21 5.85 15.66
C LYS A 260 1.65 5.49 16.00
N THR A 261 2.37 4.93 15.04
CA THR A 261 3.80 4.65 15.17
C THR A 261 4.61 5.25 14.05
N SER A 262 5.91 5.41 14.28
CA SER A 262 6.88 5.78 13.25
C SER A 262 7.86 4.65 12.95
N THR A 263 8.46 4.66 11.76
CA THR A 263 9.52 3.71 11.40
C THR A 263 10.57 4.34 10.50
N PHE A 264 11.80 3.87 10.61
CA PHE A 264 12.86 4.21 9.67
C PHE A 264 12.73 3.38 8.40
N ILE A 265 12.84 4.08 7.27
CA ILE A 265 12.71 3.47 5.95
C ILE A 265 14.04 3.53 5.19
N SER A 266 14.89 4.51 5.49
CA SER A 266 16.20 4.64 4.85
C SER A 266 17.22 5.37 5.73
N GLY A 267 18.48 4.98 5.60
CA GLY A 267 19.65 5.66 6.15
C GLY A 267 20.81 5.59 5.17
N VAL A 268 21.25 6.73 4.63
CA VAL A 268 22.34 6.80 3.63
C VAL A 268 23.44 7.72 4.12
N GLY A 269 24.64 7.16 4.33
CA GLY A 269 25.86 7.93 4.58
C GLY A 269 26.55 8.31 3.27
N ARG A 270 26.81 9.61 3.08
CA ARG A 270 27.53 10.17 1.93
C ARG A 270 28.84 10.78 2.41
N GLU A 271 29.97 10.24 1.97
CA GLU A 271 31.26 10.89 2.16
C GLU A 271 31.55 11.81 0.97
N SER A 272 31.74 13.10 1.22
CA SER A 272 32.26 14.03 0.21
C SER A 272 33.68 14.45 0.57
N LYS A 273 34.59 14.40 -0.42
CA LYS A 273 35.93 14.98 -0.30
C LYS A 273 35.93 16.25 -1.13
N SER A 274 35.99 17.41 -0.48
CA SER A 274 36.34 18.67 -1.17
C SER A 274 37.80 19.01 -0.85
N ILE A 275 38.58 19.28 -1.90
CA ILE A 275 39.96 19.74 -1.81
C ILE A 275 39.94 21.18 -2.31
N ASN A 276 40.00 22.16 -1.40
CA ASN A 276 40.25 23.55 -1.75
C ASN A 276 41.75 23.82 -1.60
N ILE A 277 42.44 24.08 -2.71
CA ILE A 277 43.82 24.55 -2.72
C ILE A 277 43.78 26.04 -3.03
N SER A 278 43.99 26.87 -2.02
CA SER A 278 44.31 28.28 -2.21
C SER A 278 45.83 28.42 -2.18
N ASN A 279 46.42 28.87 -3.29
CA ASN A 279 47.83 29.22 -3.36
C ASN A 279 47.96 30.75 -3.21
N PRO A 280 48.77 31.26 -2.26
CA PRO A 280 49.31 32.61 -2.36
C PRO A 280 50.69 32.58 -3.03
N SER A 281 50.97 33.63 -3.81
CA SER A 281 52.23 33.88 -4.51
C SER A 281 53.31 34.42 -3.56
N ILE A 282 54.56 34.05 -3.83
CA ILE A 282 55.86 34.55 -3.33
C ILE A 282 56.50 33.73 -2.17
N PRO A 283 57.74 33.20 -2.37
CA PRO A 283 58.41 32.27 -1.46
C PRO A 283 59.34 32.98 -0.45
N ILE A 284 59.93 32.20 0.46
CA ILE A 284 60.96 32.56 1.48
C ILE A 284 60.39 32.80 2.88
N PHE A 285 59.59 31.87 3.40
CA PHE A 285 59.72 31.29 4.76
C PHE A 285 58.72 30.13 4.83
N SER A 286 59.10 29.00 4.22
CA SER A 286 58.32 27.77 4.16
C SER A 286 58.38 27.02 5.50
N THR A 287 57.22 26.74 6.11
CA THR A 287 56.82 25.46 6.76
C THR A 287 55.91 25.59 8.00
N LEU A 288 55.57 26.78 8.50
CA LEU A 288 54.75 26.88 9.74
C LEU A 288 53.27 27.28 9.63
N PHE A 289 52.71 27.61 8.45
CA PHE A 289 51.27 27.92 8.34
C PHE A 289 50.59 27.37 7.07
N ARG A 290 50.81 26.09 6.76
CA ARG A 290 50.02 25.41 5.72
C ARG A 290 48.73 24.84 6.32
N LYS A 291 47.66 25.64 6.37
CA LYS A 291 46.31 25.11 6.68
C LYS A 291 45.77 24.39 5.44
N LYS A 292 46.15 23.12 5.27
CA LYS A 292 45.43 22.22 4.35
C LYS A 292 44.05 21.95 4.94
N SER A 293 43.03 22.69 4.52
CA SER A 293 41.63 22.39 4.84
C SER A 293 41.17 21.19 4.03
N LYS A 294 41.30 19.99 4.61
CA LYS A 294 40.79 18.75 4.04
C LYS A 294 39.37 18.55 4.58
N ASN A 295 38.37 19.20 3.97
CA ASN A 295 36.98 19.02 4.37
C ASN A 295 36.46 17.68 3.81
N LYS A 296 36.67 16.62 4.59
CA LYS A 296 35.97 15.35 4.42
C LYS A 296 34.64 15.48 5.15
N GLU A 297 33.62 16.01 4.49
CA GLU A 297 32.29 16.16 5.08
C GLU A 297 31.53 14.84 4.85
N LYS A 298 31.40 14.04 5.91
CA LYS A 298 30.55 12.84 5.93
C LYS A 298 29.16 13.28 6.39
N ARG A 299 28.15 13.19 5.53
CA ARG A 299 26.76 13.53 5.84
C ARG A 299 25.89 12.27 5.81
N ASN A 300 25.02 12.10 6.78
CA ASN A 300 24.06 11.01 6.86
C ASN A 300 22.65 11.57 6.65
N ILE A 301 21.87 10.90 5.81
CA ILE A 301 20.46 11.21 5.56
C ILE A 301 19.63 10.07 6.12
N TYR A 302 18.71 10.38 7.03
CA TYR A 302 17.74 9.44 7.58
C TYR A 302 16.33 9.80 7.11
N VAL A 303 15.55 8.80 6.73
CA VAL A 303 14.15 8.94 6.33
C VAL A 303 13.29 8.12 7.28
N GLU A 304 12.38 8.81 7.97
CA GLU A 304 11.40 8.24 8.88
C GLU A 304 9.99 8.57 8.38
N VAL A 305 9.04 7.66 8.59
CA VAL A 305 7.63 7.90 8.31
C VAL A 305 6.79 7.57 9.52
N GLU A 306 5.81 8.41 9.78
CA GLU A 306 4.79 8.29 10.82
C GLU A 306 3.41 8.16 10.16
N VAL A 307 2.56 7.30 10.73
CA VAL A 307 1.19 7.09 10.26
C VAL A 307 0.18 7.21 11.41
N GLU A 308 -0.98 7.77 11.10
CA GLU A 308 -2.12 7.82 12.01
C GLU A 308 -3.41 7.55 11.23
N ILE A 309 -4.17 6.55 11.68
CA ILE A 309 -5.51 6.25 11.17
C ILE A 309 -6.50 7.17 11.89
N LEU A 310 -7.25 7.95 11.11
CA LEU A 310 -8.35 8.77 11.60
C LEU A 310 -9.60 7.89 11.63
N ASN A 311 -10.02 7.54 12.83
CA ASN A 311 -11.31 6.93 13.10
C ASN A 311 -12.29 8.06 13.39
N GLU A 312 -13.27 8.28 12.50
CA GLU A 312 -14.47 9.04 12.84
C GLU A 312 -15.28 8.34 13.94
#